data_AF-A0A653ES98-F1
#
_entry.id   AF-A0A653ES98-F1
#
_cell.length_a   1.000
_cell.length_b   1.000
_cell.length_c   1.000
_cell.angle_alpha   90.00
_cell.angle_beta   90.00
_cell.angle_gamma   90.00
#
_symmetry.space_group_name_H-M   'P 1'
#
loop_
_entity.id
_entity.type
_entity.pdbx_description
1 polymer ?
#
loop_
_entity_poly.entity_id
_entity_poly.type
_entity_poly.pdbx_seq_one_letter_code
_entity_poly.pdbx_strand_id
1 'polypeptide(L)'
;MEKSVSNVFDAIPSEHRVVIVEELTRRNPDLLDELQGTEKPTNDQSRAVVNVLIHALSANYGPGHIPNEYGKAVDNAIGAYFLAWPIDE
;
A
#
# COMPACT_ATOMS: atom_id res chain seq x y z
N MET A 1 9.23 -15.11 -24.66
CA MET A 1 9.05 -15.11 -23.20
C MET A 1 8.86 -13.67 -22.79
N GLU A 2 7.62 -13.25 -22.55
CA GLU A 2 7.38 -11.96 -21.90
C GLU A 2 7.96 -12.06 -20.50
N LYS A 3 8.99 -11.26 -20.21
CA LYS A 3 9.34 -10.95 -18.82
C LYS A 3 8.08 -10.30 -18.26
N SER A 4 7.41 -10.94 -17.30
CA SER A 4 6.48 -10.20 -16.43
C SER A 4 7.25 -9.00 -15.92
N VAL A 5 6.84 -7.80 -16.31
CA VAL A 5 7.43 -6.56 -15.84
C VAL A 5 7.14 -6.54 -14.35
N SER A 6 8.19 -6.73 -13.53
CA SER A 6 8.06 -6.66 -12.08
C SER A 6 7.64 -5.23 -11.73
N ASN A 7 6.61 -5.07 -10.91
CA ASN A 7 6.21 -3.75 -10.43
C ASN A 7 6.41 -3.59 -8.92
N VAL A 8 6.15 -2.39 -8.41
CA VAL A 8 6.27 -2.04 -6.99
C VAL A 8 5.55 -3.05 -6.08
N PHE A 9 4.41 -3.57 -6.51
CA PHE A 9 3.60 -4.48 -5.71
C PHE A 9 4.18 -5.90 -5.67
N ASP A 10 5.01 -6.29 -6.65
CA ASP A 10 5.60 -7.63 -6.71
C ASP A 10 6.54 -7.95 -5.55
N ALA A 11 7.16 -6.93 -4.97
CA ALA A 11 8.01 -7.05 -3.78
C ALA A 11 7.22 -7.28 -2.48
N ILE A 12 5.89 -7.17 -2.49
CA ILE A 12 5.03 -7.23 -1.31
C ILE A 12 4.32 -8.59 -1.25
N PRO A 13 4.28 -9.27 -0.09
CA PRO A 13 3.51 -10.50 0.10
C PRO A 13 2.05 -10.35 -0.35
N SER A 14 1.48 -11.39 -0.96
CA SER A 14 0.18 -11.33 -1.64
C SER A 14 -0.97 -10.87 -0.74
N GLU A 15 -1.00 -11.32 0.52
CA GLU A 15 -2.01 -10.94 1.51
C GLU A 15 -2.03 -9.43 1.81
N HIS A 16 -0.87 -8.78 1.86
CA HIS A 16 -0.77 -7.33 2.06
C HIS A 16 -0.97 -6.57 0.76
N ARG A 17 -0.47 -7.13 -0.35
CA ARG A 17 -0.63 -6.56 -1.69
C ARG A 17 -2.09 -6.33 -2.05
N VAL A 18 -2.95 -7.31 -1.79
CA VAL A 18 -4.39 -7.21 -2.08
C VAL A 18 -5.01 -6.01 -1.37
N VAL A 19 -4.68 -5.81 -0.10
CA VAL A 19 -5.19 -4.67 0.69
C VAL A 19 -4.69 -3.34 0.12
N ILE A 20 -3.42 -3.24 -0.25
CA ILE A 20 -2.84 -2.02 -0.84
C ILE A 20 -3.52 -1.68 -2.17
N VAL A 21 -3.66 -2.67 -3.04
CA VAL A 21 -4.29 -2.49 -4.35
C VAL A 21 -5.77 -2.11 -4.19
N GLU A 22 -6.50 -2.74 -3.27
CA GLU A 22 -7.89 -2.39 -2.98
C GLU A 22 -8.04 -0.93 -2.53
N GLU A 23 -7.20 -0.50 -1.58
CA GLU A 23 -7.25 0.85 -1.04
C GLU A 23 -6.81 1.91 -2.07
N LEU A 24 -5.79 1.63 -2.88
CA LEU A 24 -5.41 2.50 -3.99
C LEU A 24 -6.50 2.57 -5.05
N THR A 25 -7.09 1.44 -5.45
CA THR A 25 -8.21 1.42 -6.41
C THR A 25 -9.35 2.32 -5.95
N ARG A 26 -9.66 2.29 -4.65
CA ARG A 26 -10.78 3.03 -4.07
C ARG A 26 -10.47 4.51 -3.84
N ARG A 27 -9.24 4.86 -3.48
CA ARG A 27 -8.89 6.20 -2.97
C ARG A 27 -7.97 6.99 -3.89
N ASN A 28 -7.13 6.32 -4.69
CA ASN A 28 -6.17 6.95 -5.59
C ASN A 28 -5.82 6.00 -6.77
N PRO A 29 -6.75 5.79 -7.71
CA PRO A 29 -6.52 4.89 -8.85
C PRO A 29 -5.40 5.38 -9.77
N ASP A 30 -5.20 6.69 -9.90
CA ASP A 30 -4.12 7.24 -10.71
C ASP A 30 -2.73 6.82 -10.18
N LEU A 31 -2.55 6.85 -8.85
CA LEU A 31 -1.33 6.36 -8.21
C LEU A 31 -1.16 4.84 -8.38
N LEU A 32 -2.25 4.08 -8.40
CA LEU A 32 -2.18 2.64 -8.70
C LEU A 32 -1.61 2.41 -10.10
N ASP A 33 -2.14 3.11 -11.10
CA ASP A 33 -1.72 2.98 -12.50
C ASP A 33 -0.24 3.38 -12.67
N GLU A 34 0.20 4.47 -12.02
CA GLU A 34 1.60 4.87 -12.01
C GLU A 34 2.53 3.79 -11.43
N LEU A 35 2.14 3.19 -10.30
CA LEU A 35 2.96 2.20 -9.59
C LEU A 35 3.00 0.85 -10.32
N GLN A 36 1.95 0.49 -11.07
CA GLN A 36 1.95 -0.71 -11.90
C GLN A 36 2.96 -0.63 -13.05
N GLY A 37 3.25 0.58 -13.54
CA GLY A 37 4.25 0.84 -14.57
C GLY A 37 5.68 0.99 -14.06
N THR A 38 5.92 0.86 -12.76
CA THR A 38 7.19 1.22 -12.12
C THR A 38 7.80 0.03 -11.37
N GLU A 39 9.10 -0.22 -11.55
CA GLU A 39 9.82 -1.30 -10.86
C GLU A 39 10.15 -0.96 -9.39
N LYS A 40 10.35 0.33 -9.08
CA LYS A 40 10.68 0.86 -7.75
C LYS A 40 9.99 2.22 -7.52
N PRO A 41 9.29 2.44 -6.40
CA PRO A 41 8.63 3.71 -6.14
C PRO A 41 9.65 4.81 -5.82
N THR A 42 9.31 6.06 -6.14
CA THR A 42 9.99 7.23 -5.58
C THR A 42 9.59 7.44 -4.13
N ASN A 43 10.35 8.23 -3.36
CA ASN A 43 9.97 8.59 -2.00
C ASN A 43 8.60 9.27 -1.93
N ASP A 44 8.27 10.11 -2.92
CA ASP A 44 6.99 10.80 -2.96
C ASP A 44 5.83 9.85 -3.29
N GLN A 45 6.05 8.89 -4.19
CA GLN A 45 5.08 7.82 -4.45
C GLN A 45 4.88 6.95 -3.20
N SER A 46 5.94 6.58 -2.49
CA SER A 46 5.84 5.84 -1.23
C SER A 46 5.09 6.62 -0.16
N ARG A 47 5.34 7.92 -0.01
CA ARG A 47 4.56 8.80 0.89
C ARG A 47 3.09 8.83 0.48
N ALA A 48 2.79 8.91 -0.82
CA ALA A 48 1.43 8.92 -1.32
C ALA A 48 0.68 7.60 -1.02
N VAL A 49 1.33 6.45 -1.21
CA VAL A 49 0.76 5.13 -0.83
C VAL A 49 0.46 5.09 0.67
N VAL A 50 1.45 5.45 1.49
CA VAL A 50 1.30 5.41 2.95
C VAL A 50 0.19 6.36 3.41
N ASN A 51 0.08 7.55 2.83
CA ASN A 51 -1.02 8.48 3.14
C ASN A 51 -2.40 7.89 2.82
N VAL A 52 -2.54 7.19 1.69
CA VAL A 52 -3.78 6.48 1.34
C VAL A 52 -4.13 5.44 2.40
N LEU A 53 -3.15 4.64 2.82
CA LEU A 53 -3.36 3.58 3.81
C LEU A 53 -3.61 4.14 5.22
N ILE A 54 -2.95 5.24 5.61
CA ILE A 54 -3.23 5.92 6.88
C ILE A 54 -4.67 6.45 6.91
N HIS A 55 -5.17 7.01 5.82
CA HIS A 55 -6.59 7.40 5.72
C HIS A 55 -7.54 6.19 5.82
N ALA A 56 -7.16 5.05 5.24
CA ALA A 56 -7.91 3.81 5.36
C ALA A 56 -7.94 3.28 6.79
N LEU A 57 -6.79 3.25 7.47
CA LEU A 57 -6.67 2.85 8.87
C LEU A 57 -7.50 3.78 9.77
N SER A 58 -7.38 5.08 9.56
CA SER A 58 -8.11 6.11 10.32
C SER A 58 -9.63 5.93 10.22
N ALA A 59 -10.13 5.51 9.05
CA ALA A 59 -11.55 5.24 8.84
C ALA A 59 -12.05 3.92 9.48
N ASN A 60 -11.14 3.08 9.99
CA ASN A 60 -11.44 1.74 10.49
C ASN A 60 -11.13 1.55 11.99
N TYR A 61 -10.97 2.66 12.72
CA TYR A 61 -10.96 2.62 14.18
C TYR A 61 -12.38 2.40 14.73
N GLY A 62 -12.50 1.46 15.66
CA GLY A 62 -13.71 1.18 16.42
C GLY A 62 -13.69 1.81 17.82
N PRO A 63 -14.63 1.39 18.69
CA PRO A 63 -14.67 1.82 20.09
C PRO A 63 -13.31 1.61 20.80
N GLY A 64 -12.92 2.59 21.61
CA GLY A 64 -11.62 2.57 22.30
C GLY A 64 -10.42 2.88 21.40
N HIS A 65 -10.65 3.38 20.18
CA HIS A 65 -9.59 3.71 19.22
C HIS A 65 -8.72 2.49 18.86
N ILE A 66 -9.36 1.33 18.78
CA ILE A 66 -8.75 0.06 18.38
C ILE A 66 -9.16 -0.22 16.93
N PRO A 67 -8.23 -0.52 16.01
CA PRO A 67 -8.60 -0.85 14.64
C PRO A 67 -9.43 -2.14 14.60
N ASN A 68 -10.49 -2.15 13.79
CA ASN A 68 -11.25 -3.36 13.48
C ASN A 68 -10.38 -4.36 12.68
N GLU A 69 -10.96 -5.51 12.29
CA GLU A 69 -10.21 -6.52 11.53
C GLU A 69 -9.59 -5.97 10.23
N TYR A 70 -10.34 -5.16 9.49
CA TYR A 70 -9.85 -4.52 8.27
C TYR A 70 -8.77 -3.48 8.56
N GLY A 71 -8.94 -2.67 9.62
CA GLY A 71 -7.92 -1.70 10.07
C GLY A 71 -6.59 -2.38 10.41
N LYS A 72 -6.62 -3.55 11.06
CA LYS A 72 -5.41 -4.35 11.32
C LYS A 72 -4.76 -4.86 10.03
N ALA A 73 -5.57 -5.27 9.04
CA ALA A 73 -5.06 -5.67 7.75
C ALA A 73 -4.35 -4.51 7.02
N VAL A 74 -4.92 -3.30 7.09
CA VAL A 74 -4.30 -2.08 6.56
C VAL A 74 -3.01 -1.74 7.30
N ASP A 75 -2.99 -1.80 8.62
CA ASP A 75 -1.78 -1.52 9.44
C ASP A 75 -0.63 -2.50 9.09
N ASN A 76 -0.94 -3.80 9.01
CA ASN A 76 0.03 -4.80 8.56
C ASN A 76 0.52 -4.53 7.13
N ALA A 77 -0.36 -4.06 6.25
CA ALA A 77 0.00 -3.72 4.88
C ALA A 77 0.95 -2.50 4.81
N ILE A 78 0.78 -1.49 5.68
CA ILE A 78 1.72 -0.37 5.82
C ILE A 78 3.11 -0.90 6.23
N GLY A 79 3.17 -1.77 7.24
CA GLY A 79 4.43 -2.38 7.68
C GLY A 79 5.12 -3.18 6.57
N ALA A 80 4.37 -4.02 5.86
CA ALA A 80 4.89 -4.80 4.73
C ALA A 80 5.37 -3.92 3.58
N TYR A 81 4.68 -2.82 3.29
CA TYR A 81 5.12 -1.86 2.27
C TYR A 81 6.47 -1.25 2.65
N PHE A 82 6.67 -0.82 3.91
CA PHE A 82 7.94 -0.24 4.34
C PHE A 82 9.10 -1.23 4.36
N LEU A 83 8.84 -2.51 4.66
CA LEU A 83 9.86 -3.55 4.57
C LEU A 83 10.34 -3.76 3.13
N ALA A 84 9.45 -3.64 2.15
CA ALA A 84 9.79 -3.72 0.73
C ALA A 84 10.44 -2.43 0.21
N TRP A 85 9.92 -1.27 0.63
CA TRP A 85 10.28 0.05 0.12
C TRP A 85 10.52 1.06 1.26
N PRO A 86 11.69 1.01 1.91
CA PRO A 86 12.09 2.01 2.90
C PRO A 86 12.11 3.42 2.28
N ILE A 87 11.68 4.42 3.04
CA ILE A 87 11.82 5.83 2.66
C ILE A 87 13.08 6.36 3.32
N ASP A 88 14.10 6.65 2.52
CA ASP A 88 15.31 7.33 2.98
C ASP A 88 15.06 8.85 3.05
N GLU A 89 15.54 9.51 4.11
CA GLU A 89 15.51 10.98 4.28
C GLU A 89 16.67 11.69 3.58
#